data_AF-A0AAV2QC14-F1
#
_entry.id   AF-A0AAV2QC14-F1
#
_cell.length_a   1.000
_cell.length_b   1.000
_cell.length_c   1.000
_cell.angle_alpha   90.00
_cell.angle_beta   90.00
_cell.angle_gamma   90.00
#
_symmetry.space_group_name_H-M   'P 1'
#
loop_
_entity.id
_entity.type
_entity.pdbx_description
1 polymer ?
#
loop_
_entity_poly.entity_id
_entity_poly.type
_entity_poly.pdbx_seq_one_letter_code
_entity_poly.pdbx_strand_id
1 'polypeptide(L)'
;GTKPKKFRKRKNNRFLKCMTLNARSLRYKMDELRRVAEIHKPKIINVTETWGDGDVQDEVFKINDYNFYRHDRKDRKGSGTLLYIHKKLGQRMCKALMGSQGVQDYDSSVWSWVSTCKGKMILVGSIYRSPTSTPEMIKSY
;
A
#
# COMPACT_ATOMS: atom_id res chain seq x y z
N GLY A 1 35.73 27.54 -26.45
CA GLY A 1 35.17 27.71 -25.09
C GLY A 1 34.10 26.68 -24.83
N THR A 2 34.34 25.75 -23.91
CA THR A 2 33.39 24.70 -23.53
C THR A 2 32.33 25.27 -22.57
N LYS A 3 31.05 25.18 -22.93
CA LYS A 3 29.94 25.61 -22.05
C LYS A 3 29.94 24.77 -20.76
N PRO A 4 29.72 25.38 -19.58
CA PRO A 4 29.72 24.63 -18.33
C PRO A 4 28.51 23.69 -18.27
N LYS A 5 28.75 22.41 -17.95
CA LYS A 5 27.70 21.44 -17.64
C LYS A 5 26.96 21.92 -16.38
N LYS A 6 25.71 22.36 -16.53
CA LYS A 6 24.83 22.69 -15.39
C LYS A 6 24.57 21.41 -14.58
N PHE A 7 25.27 21.23 -13.47
CA PHE A 7 24.93 20.21 -12.48
C PHE A 7 23.56 20.54 -11.88
N ARG A 8 22.53 19.78 -12.26
CA ARG A 8 21.19 19.93 -11.72
C ARG A 8 21.19 19.42 -10.28
N LYS A 9 21.21 20.33 -9.28
CA LYS A 9 21.06 19.98 -7.86
C LYS A 9 19.86 19.05 -7.69
N ARG A 10 20.10 17.84 -7.20
CA ARG A 10 19.06 16.85 -6.92
C ARG A 10 18.15 17.43 -5.83
N LYS A 11 16.89 17.75 -6.15
CA LYS A 11 15.92 18.21 -5.14
C LYS A 11 15.76 17.08 -4.11
N ASN A 12 16.36 17.24 -2.94
CA ASN A 12 16.16 16.34 -1.82
C ASN A 12 14.72 16.53 -1.34
N ASN A 13 13.83 15.63 -1.74
CA ASN A 13 12.47 15.65 -1.23
C ASN A 13 12.53 15.24 0.25
N ARG A 14 12.38 16.22 1.16
CA ARG A 14 12.55 16.03 2.61
C ARG A 14 11.41 15.22 3.23
N PHE A 15 10.33 15.00 2.50
CA PHE A 15 9.08 14.40 3.00
C PHE A 15 8.74 13.10 2.28
N LEU A 16 8.26 12.13 3.05
CA LEU A 16 7.64 10.93 2.54
C LEU A 16 6.15 11.22 2.35
N LYS A 17 5.72 11.46 1.11
CA LYS A 17 4.30 11.69 0.80
C LYS A 17 3.55 10.36 0.80
N CYS A 18 2.49 10.26 1.60
CA CYS A 18 1.62 9.09 1.67
C CYS A 18 0.19 9.50 1.30
N MET A 19 -0.59 8.55 0.79
CA MET A 19 -2.01 8.73 0.49
C MET A 19 -2.79 7.55 1.06
N THR A 20 -4.01 7.78 1.55
CA THR A 20 -4.92 6.72 1.99
C THR A 20 -6.27 6.89 1.32
N LEU A 21 -6.88 5.78 0.89
CA LEU A 21 -8.18 5.75 0.22
C LEU A 21 -8.98 4.57 0.75
N ASN A 22 -10.21 4.82 1.18
CA ASN A 22 -11.20 3.76 1.27
C ASN A 22 -11.92 3.68 -0.10
N ALA A 23 -11.66 2.60 -0.85
CA ALA A 23 -12.09 2.52 -2.24
C ALA A 23 -13.54 2.09 -2.41
N ARG A 24 -14.14 1.33 -1.48
CA ARG A 24 -15.48 0.73 -1.64
C ARG A 24 -15.68 0.15 -3.05
N SER A 25 -14.91 -0.89 -3.39
CA SER A 25 -14.69 -1.42 -4.74
C SER A 25 -13.66 -0.63 -5.56
N LEU A 26 -12.42 -1.11 -5.56
CA LEU A 26 -11.31 -0.47 -6.26
C LEU A 26 -11.32 -0.75 -7.77
N ARG A 27 -11.80 -1.92 -8.21
CA ARG A 27 -11.71 -2.39 -9.60
C ARG A 27 -12.14 -1.32 -10.62
N TYR A 28 -13.26 -0.65 -10.37
CA TYR A 28 -13.84 0.34 -11.27
C TYR A 28 -13.23 1.76 -11.14
N LYS A 29 -12.29 1.95 -10.21
CA LYS A 29 -11.65 3.24 -9.88
C LYS A 29 -10.15 3.22 -10.18
N MET A 30 -9.66 2.18 -10.84
CA MET A 30 -8.22 2.03 -11.11
C MET A 30 -7.66 3.13 -12.00
N ASP A 31 -8.42 3.62 -12.98
CA ASP A 31 -7.95 4.69 -13.87
C ASP A 31 -7.83 6.03 -13.14
N GLU A 32 -8.80 6.34 -12.27
CA GLU A 32 -8.72 7.50 -11.38
C GLU A 32 -7.51 7.38 -10.44
N LEU A 33 -7.33 6.22 -9.80
CA LEU A 33 -6.21 5.99 -8.89
C LEU A 33 -4.85 6.11 -9.60
N ARG A 34 -4.73 5.57 -10.83
CA ARG A 34 -3.52 5.71 -11.66
C ARG A 34 -3.21 7.17 -11.95
N ARG A 35 -4.23 7.95 -12.35
CA ARG A 35 -4.08 9.38 -12.63
C ARG A 35 -3.67 10.17 -11.38
N VAL A 36 -4.30 9.89 -10.24
CA VAL A 36 -3.93 10.51 -8.95
C VAL A 36 -2.49 10.16 -8.57
N ALA A 37 -2.08 8.90 -8.74
CA ALA A 37 -0.72 8.45 -8.47
C ALA A 37 0.31 9.13 -9.39
N GLU A 38 -0.03 9.36 -10.65
CA GLU A 38 0.82 10.05 -11.63
C GLU A 38 0.97 11.55 -11.31
N ILE A 39 -0.12 12.24 -10.97
CA ILE A 39 -0.14 13.67 -10.68
C ILE A 39 0.57 13.95 -9.35
N HIS A 40 0.15 13.28 -8.28
CA HIS A 40 0.60 13.60 -6.92
C HIS A 40 1.90 12.90 -6.53
N LYS A 41 2.24 11.79 -7.21
CA LYS A 41 3.46 10.98 -6.99
C LYS A 41 3.68 10.64 -5.51
N PRO A 42 2.67 10.14 -4.77
CA PRO A 42 2.89 9.64 -3.43
C PRO A 42 3.94 8.52 -3.45
N LYS A 43 4.66 8.33 -2.34
CA LYS A 43 5.61 7.22 -2.21
C LYS A 43 4.97 5.96 -1.67
N ILE A 44 3.85 6.12 -0.97
CA ILE A 44 3.05 5.05 -0.40
C ILE A 44 1.58 5.38 -0.64
N ILE A 45 0.82 4.40 -1.13
CA ILE A 45 -0.64 4.50 -1.26
C ILE A 45 -1.25 3.34 -0.50
N ASN A 46 -2.04 3.68 0.51
CA ASN A 46 -2.86 2.76 1.27
C ASN A 46 -4.27 2.71 0.68
N VAL A 47 -4.79 1.51 0.40
CA VAL A 47 -6.15 1.32 -0.09
C VAL A 47 -6.86 0.25 0.72
N THR A 48 -8.03 0.59 1.26
CA THR A 48 -8.92 -0.34 1.99
C THR A 48 -10.22 -0.56 1.21
N GLU A 49 -10.94 -1.64 1.53
CA GLU A 49 -12.18 -2.04 0.87
C GLU A 49 -12.03 -2.16 -0.66
N THR A 50 -10.98 -2.87 -1.07
CA THR A 50 -10.65 -3.07 -2.48
C THR A 50 -11.69 -3.90 -3.20
N TRP A 51 -12.37 -4.81 -2.48
CA TRP A 51 -13.34 -5.78 -2.99
C TRP A 51 -12.78 -6.54 -4.20
N GLY A 52 -11.51 -6.91 -4.13
CA GLY A 52 -10.96 -7.93 -5.02
C GLY A 52 -11.63 -9.25 -4.65
N ASP A 53 -12.53 -9.75 -5.48
CA ASP A 53 -12.79 -11.19 -5.45
C ASP A 53 -11.49 -11.91 -5.84
N GLY A 54 -11.30 -13.14 -5.34
CA GLY A 54 -10.08 -13.92 -5.61
C GLY A 54 -9.83 -14.20 -7.10
N ASP A 55 -10.81 -13.93 -7.96
CA ASP A 55 -10.75 -14.10 -9.40
C ASP A 55 -10.18 -12.88 -10.14
N VAL A 56 -10.06 -11.71 -9.47
CA VAL A 56 -9.42 -10.53 -10.08
C VAL A 56 -7.90 -10.72 -10.15
N GLN A 57 -7.40 -10.82 -11.38
CA GLN A 57 -5.97 -10.89 -11.69
C GLN A 57 -5.21 -9.65 -11.17
N ASP A 58 -3.99 -9.88 -10.68
CA ASP A 58 -3.08 -8.85 -10.15
C ASP A 58 -2.81 -7.72 -11.17
N GLU A 59 -2.85 -8.05 -12.46
CA GLU A 59 -2.71 -7.13 -13.60
C GLU A 59 -3.68 -5.95 -13.51
N VAL A 60 -4.90 -6.17 -13.04
CA VAL A 60 -5.94 -5.14 -12.93
C VAL A 60 -5.50 -4.04 -11.96
N PHE A 61 -4.76 -4.39 -10.92
CA PHE A 61 -4.33 -3.49 -9.86
C PHE A 61 -2.97 -2.83 -10.12
N LYS A 62 -2.32 -3.09 -11.27
CA LYS A 62 -1.01 -2.49 -11.56
C LYS A 62 -1.09 -0.96 -11.71
N ILE A 63 -0.14 -0.30 -11.05
CA ILE A 63 0.17 1.13 -11.21
C ILE A 63 1.66 1.26 -11.54
N ASN A 64 1.98 2.00 -12.60
CA ASN A 64 3.35 2.24 -13.01
C ASN A 64 4.19 2.85 -11.88
N ASP A 65 5.45 2.43 -11.76
CA ASP A 65 6.40 2.83 -10.71
C ASP A 65 6.13 2.34 -9.27
N TYR A 66 5.09 1.54 -9.05
CA TYR A 66 4.79 0.94 -7.75
C TYR A 66 4.92 -0.58 -7.79
N ASN A 67 5.35 -1.14 -6.67
CA ASN A 67 5.00 -2.52 -6.31
C ASN A 67 3.76 -2.45 -5.41
N PHE A 68 2.98 -3.52 -5.33
CA PHE A 68 1.86 -3.59 -4.40
C PHE A 68 1.85 -4.91 -3.64
N TYR A 69 1.25 -4.86 -2.45
CA TYR A 69 0.96 -6.03 -1.62
C TYR A 69 -0.54 -6.06 -1.38
N ARG A 70 -1.15 -7.23 -1.55
CA ARG A 70 -2.59 -7.44 -1.50
C ARG A 70 -2.94 -8.52 -0.49
N HIS A 71 -4.05 -8.32 0.21
CA HIS A 71 -4.72 -9.37 0.97
C HIS A 71 -6.21 -9.28 0.63
N ASP A 72 -6.71 -10.31 -0.04
CA ASP A 72 -8.13 -10.46 -0.36
C ASP A 72 -8.77 -11.46 0.61
N ARG A 73 -10.03 -11.22 0.96
CA ARG A 73 -10.79 -12.16 1.78
C ARG A 73 -11.45 -13.20 0.87
N LYS A 74 -11.32 -14.49 1.22
CA LYS A 74 -11.88 -15.58 0.40
C LYS A 74 -13.36 -15.87 0.66
N ASP A 75 -13.85 -15.60 1.88
CA ASP A 75 -15.12 -16.21 2.34
C ASP A 75 -16.34 -15.28 2.30
N ARG A 76 -16.17 -13.98 2.08
CA ARG A 76 -17.27 -13.00 2.02
C ARG A 76 -16.98 -11.88 1.03
N LYS A 77 -18.04 -11.38 0.39
CA LYS A 77 -17.98 -10.14 -0.40
C LYS A 77 -17.73 -8.94 0.54
N GLY A 78 -16.88 -8.03 0.08
CA GLY A 78 -16.44 -6.88 0.88
C GLY A 78 -15.20 -7.19 1.72
N SER A 79 -14.43 -6.16 2.06
CA SER A 79 -13.05 -6.20 2.58
C SER A 79 -11.97 -6.20 1.47
N GLY A 80 -10.72 -6.34 1.88
CA GLY A 80 -9.53 -6.34 1.04
C GLY A 80 -8.69 -5.09 1.24
N THR A 81 -7.38 -5.29 1.31
CA THR A 81 -6.40 -4.22 1.46
C THR A 81 -5.31 -4.31 0.40
N LEU A 82 -4.89 -3.13 -0.08
CA LEU A 82 -3.81 -2.96 -1.03
C LEU A 82 -2.85 -1.89 -0.53
N LEU A 83 -1.57 -2.21 -0.50
CA LEU A 83 -0.51 -1.27 -0.15
C LEU A 83 0.44 -1.12 -1.33
N TYR A 84 0.42 0.04 -1.99
CA TYR A 84 1.36 0.39 -3.03
C TYR A 84 2.57 1.10 -2.44
N ILE A 85 3.77 0.68 -2.83
CA ILE A 85 5.03 1.33 -2.45
C ILE A 85 5.85 1.58 -3.70
N HIS A 86 6.24 2.84 -3.87
CA HIS A 86 6.98 3.27 -5.06
C HIS A 86 8.34 2.54 -5.12
N LYS A 87 8.68 1.99 -6.29
CA LYS A 87 9.91 1.23 -6.57
C LYS A 87 11.24 1.94 -6.23
N LYS A 88 11.21 3.26 -5.99
CA LYS A 88 12.38 4.03 -5.54
C LYS A 88 12.68 3.87 -4.04
N LEU A 89 11.79 3.22 -3.29
CA LEU A 89 12.01 2.87 -1.90
C LEU A 89 12.40 1.39 -1.80
N GLY A 90 13.37 1.10 -0.94
CA GLY A 90 13.62 -0.28 -0.52
C GLY A 90 12.39 -0.78 0.22
N GLN A 91 11.95 -2.00 -0.07
CA GLN A 91 10.70 -2.52 0.47
C GLN A 91 10.77 -4.03 0.62
N ARG A 92 10.18 -4.54 1.71
CA ARG A 92 10.09 -5.96 1.99
C ARG A 92 8.84 -6.26 2.79
N MET A 93 8.00 -7.14 2.25
CA MET A 93 6.81 -7.63 2.93
C MET A 93 7.14 -8.19 4.33
N CYS A 94 6.36 -7.79 5.33
CA CYS A 94 6.50 -8.25 6.71
C CYS A 94 5.66 -9.52 6.91
N LYS A 95 6.21 -10.68 6.52
CA LYS A 95 5.51 -11.97 6.58
C LYS A 95 5.04 -12.35 8.00
N ALA A 96 5.79 -11.96 9.04
CA ALA A 96 5.45 -12.22 10.44
C ALA A 96 4.09 -11.62 10.85
N LEU A 97 3.72 -10.48 10.26
CA LEU A 97 2.42 -9.80 10.49
C LEU A 97 1.37 -10.16 9.43
N MET A 98 1.66 -11.11 8.55
CA MET A 98 0.72 -11.58 7.53
C MET A 98 0.32 -13.05 7.71
N GLY A 99 1.04 -13.81 8.54
CA GLY A 99 0.85 -15.26 8.70
C GLY A 99 0.80 -15.79 10.12
N SER A 100 0.80 -14.93 11.15
CA SER A 100 0.65 -15.39 12.53
C SER A 100 -0.84 -15.48 12.91
N GLN A 101 -1.23 -16.53 13.64
CA GLN A 101 -2.56 -16.69 14.24
C GLN A 101 -3.05 -15.44 15.02
N GLY A 102 -2.17 -14.53 15.41
CA GLY A 102 -2.49 -13.25 16.08
C GLY A 102 -2.83 -12.06 15.16
N VAL A 103 -2.98 -12.28 13.85
CA VAL A 103 -3.53 -11.29 12.90
C VAL A 103 -4.89 -11.74 12.36
N GLN A 104 -5.48 -12.79 12.96
CA GLN A 104 -6.85 -13.21 12.68
C GLN A 104 -7.90 -12.16 13.11
N ASP A 105 -7.47 -11.09 13.79
CA ASP A 105 -8.36 -10.08 14.35
C ASP A 105 -8.82 -9.02 13.34
N TYR A 106 -8.13 -8.93 12.19
CA TYR A 106 -8.44 -8.00 11.12
C TYR A 106 -9.03 -8.74 9.91
N ASP A 107 -10.09 -8.18 9.33
CA ASP A 107 -10.72 -8.75 8.14
C ASP A 107 -9.83 -8.70 6.89
N SER A 108 -8.82 -7.83 6.89
CA SER A 108 -7.74 -7.82 5.91
C SER A 108 -6.58 -6.97 6.42
N SER A 109 -5.36 -7.46 6.26
CA SER A 109 -4.17 -6.63 6.48
C SER A 109 -2.99 -7.01 5.60
N VAL A 110 -2.21 -6.01 5.19
CA VAL A 110 -0.91 -6.17 4.53
C VAL A 110 0.12 -5.28 5.18
N TRP A 111 1.35 -5.78 5.32
CA TRP A 111 2.42 -5.08 6.02
C TRP A 111 3.72 -5.15 5.24
N SER A 112 4.44 -4.03 5.16
CA SER A 112 5.76 -3.97 4.52
C SER A 112 6.71 -3.07 5.30
N TRP A 113 7.94 -3.54 5.47
CA TRP A 113 9.08 -2.71 5.80
C TRP A 113 9.42 -1.82 4.62
N VAL A 114 9.71 -0.55 4.88
CA VAL A 114 10.05 0.46 3.87
C VAL A 114 11.29 1.22 4.31
N SER A 115 12.35 1.14 3.49
CA SER A 115 13.58 1.90 3.69
C SER A 115 13.45 3.27 3.07
N THR A 116 13.51 4.31 3.91
CA THR A 116 13.53 5.70 3.46
C THR A 116 14.90 6.07 2.90
N CYS A 117 14.97 7.15 2.13
CA CYS A 117 16.23 7.64 1.54
C CYS A 117 17.28 8.09 2.57
N LYS A 118 16.96 8.09 3.87
CA LYS A 118 17.87 8.44 4.98
C LYS A 118 18.34 7.21 5.77
N GLY A 119 18.16 6.00 5.24
CA GLY A 119 18.55 4.75 5.92
C GLY A 119 17.59 4.31 7.04
N LYS A 120 16.68 5.18 7.50
CA LYS A 120 15.63 4.81 8.45
C LYS A 120 14.65 3.84 7.80
N MET A 121 14.35 2.74 8.50
CA MET A 121 13.29 1.82 8.15
C MET A 121 12.02 2.16 8.91
N ILE A 122 10.89 2.12 8.22
CA ILE A 122 9.56 2.22 8.82
C ILE A 122 8.77 0.95 8.48
N LEU A 123 7.86 0.56 9.35
CA LEU A 123 6.86 -0.46 9.07
C LEU A 123 5.57 0.23 8.64
N VAL A 124 4.98 -0.20 7.54
CA VAL A 124 3.74 0.36 7.02
C VAL A 124 2.72 -0.74 6.84
N GLY A 125 1.53 -0.54 7.42
CA GLY A 125 0.40 -1.44 7.34
C GLY A 125 -0.77 -0.81 6.58
N SER A 126 -1.46 -1.63 5.79
CA SER A 126 -2.85 -1.39 5.39
C SER A 126 -3.71 -2.36 6.17
N ILE A 127 -4.64 -1.85 6.96
CA ILE A 127 -5.47 -2.66 7.85
C ILE A 127 -6.93 -2.25 7.62
N TYR A 128 -7.78 -3.25 7.51
CA TYR A 128 -9.22 -3.07 7.49
C TYR A 128 -9.88 -3.99 8.50
N ARG A 129 -10.84 -3.42 9.23
CA ARG A 129 -11.69 -4.11 10.20
C ARG A 129 -13.13 -3.72 9.88
N SER A 130 -13.98 -4.71 9.67
CA SER A 130 -15.40 -4.54 9.41
C SER A 130 -16.07 -3.84 10.59
N PRO A 131 -17.04 -2.94 10.35
CA PRO A 131 -17.88 -2.36 11.41
C PRO A 131 -18.62 -3.40 12.25
N THR A 132 -18.79 -4.63 11.73
CA THR A 132 -19.46 -5.74 12.41
C THR A 132 -18.52 -6.61 13.25
N SER A 133 -17.23 -6.28 13.35
CA SER A 133 -16.23 -7.11 14.04
C SER A 133 -16.21 -6.83 15.55
N THR A 134 -16.39 -7.85 16.38
CA THR A 134 -16.55 -7.68 17.84
C THR A 134 -15.24 -7.34 18.56
N PRO A 135 -15.24 -6.44 19.57
CA PRO A 135 -14.03 -5.92 20.22
C PRO A 135 -13.09 -6.97 20.83
N GLU A 136 -13.60 -8.14 21.22
CA GLU A 136 -12.84 -9.16 21.98
C GLU A 136 -11.68 -9.79 21.20
N MET A 137 -11.55 -9.51 19.91
CA MET A 137 -10.50 -10.12 19.09
C MET A 137 -9.11 -9.52 19.31
N ILE A 138 -8.93 -8.29 19.78
CA ILE A 138 -7.57 -7.73 19.97
C ILE A 138 -6.95 -8.30 21.25
N LYS A 139 -6.36 -9.49 21.19
CA LYS A 139 -5.44 -9.95 22.24
C LYS A 139 -4.10 -9.25 22.03
N SER A 140 -3.77 -8.40 22.99
CA SER A 140 -2.56 -7.59 23.06
C SER A 140 -1.29 -8.38 22.69
N TYR A 141 -0.52 -7.81 21.76
CA TYR A 141 0.87 -8.17 21.46
C TYR A 141 1.78 -8.02 22.68
#